data_AF-A0A3C0CZK9-F1
#
_entry.id   AF-A0A3C0CZK9-F1
#
_cell.length_a   1.000
_cell.length_b   1.000
_cell.length_c   1.000
_cell.angle_alpha   90.00
_cell.angle_beta   90.00
_cell.angle_gamma   90.00
#
_symmetry.space_group_name_H-M   'P 1'
#
loop_
_entity.id
_entity.type
_entity.pdbx_description
1 polymer ?
#
loop_
_entity_poly.entity_id
_entity_poly.type
_entity_poly.pdbx_seq_one_letter_code
_entity_poly.pdbx_strand_id
1 'polypeptide(L)'
;MNRKHSKRRHAYRTPFTFLLFLGMCTAALCICRTQHACGLHNIHVVRIPLNSGMQVRPVIARQNALKCETFPEMIARTRPYAAINGTFYNESMRPLGDVLIRGRLANRGHYHSALAVRADGRVEFLHRGRNNFDWSGYKWGLASGPRLVHNGSIALNPNADGFKLK
;
A
#
# COMPACT_ATOMS: atom_id res chain seq x y z
N MET A 1 55.41 -35.78 59.46
CA MET A 1 54.59 -36.48 58.44
C MET A 1 53.21 -35.83 58.41
N ASN A 2 52.94 -34.90 57.49
CA ASN A 2 51.56 -34.46 57.24
C ASN A 2 51.43 -33.86 55.82
N ARG A 3 50.59 -34.50 55.01
CA ARG A 3 50.49 -34.34 53.55
C ARG A 3 49.71 -33.08 53.17
N LYS A 4 50.26 -32.30 52.23
CA LYS A 4 49.55 -31.26 51.48
C LYS A 4 48.53 -31.92 50.54
N HIS A 5 47.23 -31.64 50.70
CA HIS A 5 46.21 -31.99 49.70
C HIS A 5 45.80 -30.75 48.89
N SER A 6 46.34 -30.68 47.69
CA SER A 6 45.92 -29.82 46.59
C SER A 6 44.52 -30.21 46.11
N LYS A 7 43.55 -29.29 46.21
CA LYS A 7 42.21 -29.44 45.61
C LYS A 7 42.28 -29.01 44.14
N ARG A 8 42.22 -29.99 43.23
CA ARG A 8 42.05 -29.77 41.78
C ARG A 8 40.65 -29.21 41.52
N ARG A 9 40.58 -28.05 40.84
CA ARG A 9 39.33 -27.48 40.31
C ARG A 9 38.91 -28.26 39.07
N HIS A 10 37.73 -28.87 39.09
CA HIS A 10 37.09 -29.45 37.90
C HIS A 10 36.35 -28.34 37.17
N ALA A 11 36.87 -27.95 36.01
CA ALA A 11 36.20 -27.05 35.07
C ALA A 11 35.17 -27.86 34.26
N TYR A 12 33.89 -27.74 34.61
CA TYR A 12 32.80 -28.19 33.74
C TYR A 12 32.71 -27.23 32.55
N ARG A 13 33.24 -27.64 31.41
CA ARG A 13 32.98 -27.01 30.11
C ARG A 13 31.64 -27.53 29.58
N THR A 14 30.55 -26.79 29.83
CA THR A 14 29.28 -26.95 29.11
C THR A 14 29.49 -26.49 27.66
N PRO A 15 29.21 -27.33 26.64
CA PRO A 15 29.20 -26.86 25.27
C PRO A 15 27.97 -25.97 25.07
N PHE A 16 28.21 -24.69 24.80
CA PHE A 16 27.18 -23.73 24.43
C PHE A 16 26.76 -24.05 22.98
N THR A 17 25.75 -24.89 22.82
CA THR A 17 25.17 -25.21 21.51
C THR A 17 24.41 -23.99 21.02
N PHE A 18 25.03 -23.21 20.14
CA PHE A 18 24.39 -22.09 19.44
C PHE A 18 23.45 -22.67 18.37
N LEU A 19 22.17 -22.84 18.72
CA LEU A 19 21.16 -23.28 17.77
C LEU A 19 20.81 -22.10 16.85
N LEU A 20 21.43 -22.05 15.67
CA LEU A 20 21.12 -21.07 14.64
C LEU A 20 19.75 -21.44 14.05
N PHE A 21 18.68 -20.76 14.50
CA PHE A 21 17.39 -20.82 13.81
C PHE A 21 17.56 -20.13 12.45
N LEU A 22 17.84 -20.92 11.40
CA LEU A 22 17.60 -20.50 10.03
C LEU A 22 16.08 -20.44 9.83
N GLY A 23 15.46 -19.36 10.31
CA GLY A 23 14.11 -19.03 9.91
C GLY A 23 14.14 -18.76 8.41
N MET A 24 13.57 -19.67 7.61
CA MET A 24 13.21 -19.36 6.23
C MET A 24 12.18 -18.23 6.28
N CYS A 25 12.68 -17.00 6.25
CA CYS A 25 11.88 -15.83 6.00
C CYS A 25 11.48 -15.93 4.53
N THR A 26 10.33 -16.54 4.24
CA THR A 26 9.69 -16.43 2.93
C THR A 26 9.42 -14.95 2.71
N ALA A 27 10.35 -14.29 2.02
CA ALA A 27 10.18 -12.90 1.63
C ALA A 27 8.94 -12.84 0.74
N ALA A 28 7.94 -12.09 1.21
CA ALA A 28 6.85 -11.63 0.39
C ALA A 28 7.41 -10.84 -0.80
N LEU A 29 7.57 -11.48 -1.96
CA LEU A 29 8.09 -10.81 -3.15
C LEU A 29 6.97 -9.98 -3.79
N CYS A 30 7.09 -8.67 -3.69
CA CYS A 30 6.44 -7.75 -4.62
C CYS A 30 7.12 -7.93 -5.98
N ILE A 31 6.35 -8.28 -7.01
CA ILE A 31 6.91 -8.50 -8.34
C ILE A 31 6.43 -7.35 -9.22
N CYS A 32 7.36 -6.48 -9.61
CA CYS A 32 7.15 -5.54 -10.72
C CYS A 32 7.63 -6.21 -12.00
N ARG A 33 6.75 -6.33 -13.00
CA ARG A 33 7.10 -6.83 -14.33
C ARG A 33 6.57 -5.86 -15.37
N THR A 34 7.39 -5.56 -16.37
CA THR A 34 6.90 -4.96 -17.60
C THR A 34 6.14 -6.02 -18.38
N GLN A 35 4.93 -5.71 -18.83
CA GLN A 35 4.09 -6.59 -19.63
C GLN A 35 3.77 -5.91 -20.96
N HIS A 36 3.59 -6.74 -21.98
CA HIS A 36 3.00 -6.34 -23.25
C HIS A 36 1.55 -6.82 -23.24
N ALA A 37 0.61 -5.93 -23.54
CA ALA A 37 -0.81 -6.30 -23.61
C ALA A 37 -1.43 -5.69 -24.87
N CYS A 38 -2.01 -6.54 -25.72
CA CYS A 38 -2.83 -6.13 -26.88
C CYS A 38 -2.17 -5.05 -27.77
N GLY A 39 -0.88 -5.20 -28.09
CA GLY A 39 -0.15 -4.24 -28.96
C GLY A 39 0.29 -2.95 -28.26
N LEU A 40 0.02 -2.77 -26.97
CA LEU A 40 0.58 -1.69 -26.16
C LEU A 40 1.96 -2.10 -25.63
N HIS A 41 2.95 -1.26 -25.91
CA HIS A 41 4.32 -1.41 -25.45
C HIS A 41 4.51 -0.61 -24.15
N ASN A 42 5.40 -1.06 -23.27
CA ASN A 42 5.80 -0.35 -22.04
C ASN A 42 4.72 -0.25 -20.93
N ILE A 43 3.90 -1.29 -20.73
CA ILE A 43 3.01 -1.35 -19.56
C ILE A 43 3.79 -1.91 -18.38
N HIS A 44 3.84 -1.18 -17.26
CA HIS A 44 4.38 -1.68 -16.01
C HIS A 44 3.25 -2.26 -15.15
N VAL A 45 3.40 -3.52 -14.74
CA VAL A 45 2.45 -4.21 -13.88
C VAL A 45 3.12 -4.59 -12.56
N VAL A 46 2.58 -4.04 -11.47
CA VAL A 46 3.00 -4.36 -10.11
C VAL A 46 2.02 -5.36 -9.51
N ARG A 47 2.51 -6.56 -9.18
CA ARG A 47 1.71 -7.61 -8.53
C ARG A 47 2.08 -7.64 -7.04
N ILE A 48 1.07 -7.40 -6.21
CA ILE A 48 1.21 -7.36 -4.75
C ILE A 48 0.46 -8.54 -4.15
N PRO A 49 1.13 -9.51 -3.49
CA PRO A 49 0.45 -10.56 -2.74
C PRO A 49 -0.18 -9.96 -1.48
N LEU A 50 -1.50 -9.88 -1.41
CA LEU A 50 -2.20 -9.26 -0.28
C LEU A 50 -2.20 -10.14 0.99
N ASN A 51 -1.88 -11.43 0.87
CA ASN A 51 -1.78 -12.37 1.97
C ASN A 51 -0.40 -12.37 2.67
N SER A 52 0.51 -11.51 2.25
CA SER A 52 1.93 -11.58 2.64
C SER A 52 2.34 -10.50 3.65
N GLY A 53 1.37 -9.82 4.28
CA GLY A 53 1.60 -8.68 5.17
C GLY A 53 1.90 -7.35 4.47
N MET A 54 1.96 -7.33 3.13
CA MET A 54 2.08 -6.09 2.37
C MET A 54 0.80 -5.26 2.48
N GLN A 55 0.96 -3.92 2.49
CA GLN A 55 -0.17 -3.00 2.64
C GLN A 55 -0.25 -2.03 1.48
N VAL A 56 -1.44 -1.88 0.94
CA VAL A 56 -1.79 -0.82 -0.01
C VAL A 56 -2.26 0.39 0.79
N ARG A 57 -1.61 1.54 0.60
CA ARG A 57 -1.90 2.76 1.36
C ARG A 57 -1.91 3.99 0.43
N PRO A 58 -2.92 4.85 0.50
CA PRO A 58 -2.83 6.16 -0.13
C PRO A 58 -1.85 7.04 0.63
N VAL A 59 -1.21 7.95 -0.11
CA VAL A 59 -0.36 9.01 0.45
C VAL A 59 -0.81 10.32 -0.15
N ILE A 60 -1.05 11.31 0.70
CA ILE A 60 -1.33 12.68 0.27
C ILE A 60 -0.01 13.47 0.22
N ALA A 61 0.14 14.27 -0.83
CA ALA A 61 1.25 15.21 -0.94
C ALA A 61 1.17 16.23 0.20
N ARG A 62 2.30 16.54 0.83
CA ARG A 62 2.37 17.66 1.77
C ARG A 62 2.30 18.97 1.00
N GLN A 63 1.54 19.93 1.51
CA GLN A 63 1.43 21.25 0.90
C GLN A 63 1.58 22.33 1.97
N ASN A 64 2.28 23.39 1.61
CA ASN A 64 2.30 24.65 2.34
C ASN A 64 1.98 25.82 1.39
N ALA A 65 2.04 27.05 1.89
CA ALA A 65 1.69 28.24 1.11
C ALA A 65 2.54 28.43 -0.17
N LEU A 66 3.72 27.84 -0.24
CA LEU A 66 4.70 28.08 -1.31
C LEU A 66 4.90 26.87 -2.23
N LYS A 67 4.60 25.65 -1.76
CA LYS A 67 4.97 24.42 -2.46
C LYS A 67 4.02 23.27 -2.15
N CYS A 68 3.78 22.45 -3.18
CA CYS A 68 3.25 21.09 -3.05
C CYS A 68 4.39 20.08 -3.24
N GLU A 69 4.40 19.04 -2.42
CA GLU A 69 5.38 17.95 -2.47
C GLU A 69 5.31 17.20 -3.82
N THR A 70 6.48 16.99 -4.42
CA THR A 70 6.61 16.24 -5.68
C THR A 70 6.55 14.73 -5.45
N PHE A 71 6.27 13.96 -6.51
CA PHE A 71 6.22 12.50 -6.41
C PHE A 71 7.54 11.86 -5.93
N PRO A 72 8.74 12.27 -6.41
CA PRO A 72 10.01 11.78 -5.84
C PRO A 72 10.19 12.09 -4.36
N GLU A 73 9.77 13.27 -3.88
CA GLU A 73 9.83 13.62 -2.45
C GLU A 73 8.90 12.72 -1.62
N MET A 74 7.69 12.43 -2.13
CA MET A 74 6.79 11.47 -1.50
C MET A 74 7.41 10.08 -1.40
N ILE A 75 8.08 9.61 -2.47
CA ILE A 75 8.80 8.32 -2.47
C ILE A 75 9.92 8.33 -1.43
N ALA A 76 10.77 9.37 -1.43
CA ALA A 76 11.89 9.48 -0.50
C ALA A 76 11.42 9.45 0.97
N ARG A 77 10.31 10.14 1.25
CA ARG A 77 9.72 10.18 2.59
C ARG A 77 9.04 8.87 3.02
N THR A 78 8.30 8.23 2.12
CA THR A 78 7.46 7.08 2.48
C THR A 78 8.15 5.74 2.27
N ARG A 79 9.25 5.72 1.50
CA ARG A 79 10.10 4.56 1.19
C ARG A 79 9.27 3.31 0.83
N PRO A 80 8.37 3.40 -0.17
CA PRO A 80 7.51 2.29 -0.51
C PRO A 80 8.28 1.23 -1.30
N TYR A 81 7.78 -0.01 -1.29
CA TYR A 81 8.26 -1.06 -2.19
C TYR A 81 7.92 -0.76 -3.66
N ALA A 82 6.77 -0.12 -3.90
CA ALA A 82 6.32 0.36 -5.20
C ALA A 82 5.36 1.54 -5.00
N ALA A 83 5.35 2.49 -5.94
CA ALA A 83 4.45 3.64 -5.91
C ALA A 83 3.89 3.90 -7.32
N ILE A 84 2.62 4.31 -7.36
CA ILE A 84 1.90 4.75 -8.57
C ILE A 84 1.22 6.07 -8.20
N ASN A 85 1.08 6.98 -9.16
CA ASN A 85 0.28 8.18 -8.96
C ASN A 85 -1.18 7.82 -8.60
N GLY A 86 -1.86 8.72 -7.89
CA GLY A 86 -3.18 8.46 -7.33
C GLY A 86 -4.33 9.07 -8.16
N THR A 87 -5.25 9.72 -7.46
CA THR A 87 -6.37 10.46 -8.06
C THR A 87 -5.89 11.72 -8.81
N PHE A 88 -6.78 12.27 -9.64
CA PHE A 88 -6.67 13.62 -10.19
C PHE A 88 -6.68 14.69 -9.10
N TYR A 89 -6.24 15.89 -9.45
CA TYR A 89 -6.17 17.06 -8.59
C TYR A 89 -6.61 18.34 -9.34
N ASN A 90 -6.99 19.38 -8.61
CA ASN A 90 -7.36 20.68 -9.19
C ASN A 90 -6.14 21.62 -9.32
N GLU A 91 -6.34 22.81 -9.87
CA GLU A 91 -5.30 23.83 -10.05
C GLU A 91 -4.61 24.25 -8.74
N SER A 92 -5.30 24.13 -7.60
CA SER A 92 -4.73 24.37 -6.27
C SER A 92 -4.00 23.16 -5.68
N MET A 93 -3.73 22.13 -6.51
CA MET A 93 -3.08 20.87 -6.14
C MET A 93 -3.85 20.02 -5.11
N ARG A 94 -5.16 20.26 -4.95
CA ARG A 94 -6.01 19.48 -4.04
C ARG A 94 -6.56 18.24 -4.75
N PRO A 95 -6.60 17.06 -4.11
CA PRO A 95 -7.16 15.86 -4.71
C PRO A 95 -8.65 16.04 -5.06
N LEU A 96 -9.05 15.51 -6.20
CA LEU A 96 -10.45 15.52 -6.68
C LEU A 96 -11.24 14.27 -6.24
N GLY A 97 -10.55 13.27 -5.70
CA GLY A 97 -11.13 12.07 -5.08
C GLY A 97 -11.08 12.12 -3.55
N ASP A 98 -11.94 11.33 -2.91
CA ASP A 98 -11.81 11.01 -1.49
C ASP A 98 -10.45 10.36 -1.21
N VAL A 99 -9.80 10.81 -0.14
CA VAL A 99 -8.55 10.20 0.36
C VAL A 99 -8.75 9.87 1.83
N LEU A 100 -8.81 8.59 2.16
CA LEU A 100 -8.98 8.08 3.52
C LEU A 100 -7.65 7.56 4.07
N ILE A 101 -7.22 8.12 5.20
CA ILE A 101 -5.94 7.81 5.85
C ILE A 101 -6.22 7.43 7.30
N ARG A 102 -5.92 6.18 7.66
CA ARG A 102 -6.14 5.62 9.02
C ARG A 102 -7.58 5.83 9.52
N GLY A 103 -8.56 5.59 8.65
CA GLY A 103 -9.99 5.74 8.96
C GLY A 103 -10.49 7.19 9.03
N ARG A 104 -9.62 8.18 8.77
CA ARG A 104 -10.01 9.59 8.70
C ARG A 104 -10.00 10.08 7.27
N LEU A 105 -11.07 10.76 6.87
CA LEU A 105 -11.16 11.38 5.56
C LEU A 105 -10.22 12.61 5.53
N ALA A 106 -9.09 12.46 4.85
CA ALA A 106 -8.07 13.50 4.71
C ALA A 106 -8.43 14.49 3.58
N ASN A 107 -9.16 14.02 2.55
CA ASN A 107 -9.72 14.85 1.50
C ASN A 107 -11.10 14.33 1.09
N ARG A 108 -12.02 15.23 0.77
CA ARG A 108 -13.32 14.90 0.16
C ARG A 108 -13.32 15.32 -1.30
N GLY A 109 -13.68 14.40 -2.17
CA GLY A 109 -13.75 14.56 -3.61
C GLY A 109 -15.10 14.15 -4.19
N HIS A 110 -15.16 14.03 -5.52
CA HIS A 110 -16.41 13.81 -6.25
C HIS A 110 -16.44 12.54 -7.09
N TYR A 111 -15.34 11.78 -7.23
CA TYR A 111 -15.36 10.53 -7.99
C TYR A 111 -16.23 9.44 -7.35
N HIS A 112 -16.78 8.59 -8.23
CA HIS A 112 -17.79 7.59 -7.89
C HIS A 112 -17.24 6.18 -7.70
N SER A 113 -15.97 5.96 -8.01
CA SER A 113 -15.30 4.68 -7.84
C SER A 113 -14.13 4.81 -6.86
N ALA A 114 -13.84 3.75 -6.10
CA ALA A 114 -12.75 3.79 -5.14
C ALA A 114 -12.11 2.43 -4.89
N LEU A 115 -10.83 2.45 -4.54
CA LEU A 115 -10.16 1.34 -3.88
C LEU A 115 -10.20 1.59 -2.37
N ALA A 116 -10.68 0.63 -1.61
CA ALA A 116 -10.80 0.69 -0.15
C ALA A 116 -10.06 -0.48 0.49
N VAL A 117 -9.44 -0.24 1.64
CA VAL A 117 -8.72 -1.28 2.39
C VAL A 117 -9.19 -1.27 3.84
N ARG A 118 -9.66 -2.42 4.31
CA ARG A 118 -10.09 -2.63 5.69
C ARG A 118 -8.88 -2.71 6.64
N ALA A 119 -9.16 -2.68 7.94
CA ALA A 119 -8.12 -2.79 8.97
C ALA A 119 -7.38 -4.14 8.93
N ASP A 120 -8.06 -5.21 8.48
CA ASP A 120 -7.52 -6.57 8.29
C ASP A 120 -6.70 -6.73 6.98
N GLY A 121 -6.62 -5.68 6.16
CA GLY A 121 -5.88 -5.70 4.88
C GLY A 121 -6.71 -6.12 3.67
N ARG A 122 -7.99 -6.48 3.85
CA ARG A 122 -8.89 -6.82 2.73
C ARG A 122 -9.10 -5.60 1.84
N VAL A 123 -8.92 -5.80 0.53
CA VAL A 123 -9.12 -4.78 -0.50
C VAL A 123 -10.48 -4.95 -1.16
N GLU A 124 -11.21 -3.85 -1.33
CA GLU A 124 -12.52 -3.80 -1.96
C GLU A 124 -12.59 -2.66 -2.98
N PHE A 125 -13.33 -2.87 -4.07
CA PHE A 125 -13.61 -1.84 -5.07
C PHE A 125 -15.02 -1.30 -4.87
N LEU A 126 -15.13 -0.07 -4.41
CA LEU A 126 -16.41 0.57 -4.11
C LEU A 126 -16.93 1.32 -5.34
N HIS A 127 -18.25 1.38 -5.46
CA HIS A 127 -18.96 2.30 -6.35
C HIS A 127 -20.00 3.05 -5.53
N ARG A 128 -20.28 4.29 -5.92
CA ARG A 128 -21.41 5.04 -5.38
C ARG A 128 -22.14 5.76 -6.51
N GLY A 129 -23.43 5.99 -6.29
CA GLY A 129 -24.18 6.97 -7.07
C GLY A 129 -23.93 8.39 -6.55
N ARG A 130 -25.00 9.15 -6.37
CA ARG A 130 -24.91 10.56 -5.92
C ARG A 130 -24.48 10.73 -4.46
N ASN A 131 -24.72 9.73 -3.61
CA ASN A 131 -24.38 9.77 -2.18
C ASN A 131 -22.88 9.68 -1.98
N ASN A 132 -22.37 10.17 -0.85
CA ASN A 132 -20.97 9.99 -0.46
C ASN A 132 -20.65 8.51 -0.20
N PHE A 133 -19.36 8.15 -0.27
CA PHE A 133 -18.92 6.84 0.23
C PHE A 133 -19.17 6.73 1.74
N ASP A 134 -19.66 5.58 2.18
CA ASP A 134 -19.56 5.18 3.57
C ASP A 134 -18.19 4.56 3.81
N TRP A 135 -17.34 5.29 4.52
CA TRP A 135 -15.99 4.86 4.85
C TRP A 135 -15.90 4.05 6.15
N SER A 136 -17.04 3.73 6.78
CA SER A 136 -17.09 2.99 8.02
C SER A 136 -16.42 1.60 7.88
N GLY A 137 -15.52 1.28 8.80
CA GLY A 137 -14.77 0.02 8.79
C GLY A 137 -13.58 -0.05 7.82
N TYR A 138 -13.32 1.00 7.04
CA TYR A 138 -12.12 1.09 6.20
C TYR A 138 -11.01 1.87 6.91
N LYS A 139 -9.78 1.42 6.69
CA LYS A 139 -8.57 2.07 7.23
C LYS A 139 -7.92 2.96 6.18
N TRP A 140 -7.97 2.55 4.92
CA TRP A 140 -7.39 3.26 3.80
C TRP A 140 -8.37 3.33 2.65
N GLY A 141 -8.29 4.39 1.85
CA GLY A 141 -9.20 4.57 0.72
C GLY A 141 -8.71 5.64 -0.24
N LEU A 142 -8.90 5.39 -1.53
CA LEU A 142 -8.61 6.34 -2.59
C LEU A 142 -9.71 6.25 -3.65
N ALA A 143 -10.52 7.30 -3.75
CA ALA A 143 -11.49 7.42 -4.83
C ALA A 143 -10.83 8.00 -6.08
N SER A 144 -11.19 7.42 -7.23
CA SER A 144 -10.76 7.83 -8.56
C SER A 144 -11.74 7.26 -9.59
N GLY A 145 -11.43 7.37 -10.88
CA GLY A 145 -12.23 6.75 -11.92
C GLY A 145 -11.68 7.01 -13.31
N PRO A 146 -12.38 6.54 -14.35
CA PRO A 146 -13.60 5.72 -14.28
C PRO A 146 -13.33 4.27 -13.83
N ARG A 147 -14.40 3.52 -13.51
CA ARG A 147 -14.32 2.08 -13.28
C ARG A 147 -14.09 1.37 -14.60
N LEU A 148 -13.06 0.51 -14.64
CA LEU A 148 -12.72 -0.21 -15.86
C LEU A 148 -13.39 -1.60 -15.92
N VAL A 149 -13.41 -2.32 -14.79
CA VAL A 149 -13.88 -3.71 -14.69
C VAL A 149 -14.75 -3.89 -13.45
N HIS A 150 -15.80 -4.70 -13.57
CA HIS A 150 -16.64 -5.13 -12.45
C HIS A 150 -17.08 -6.58 -12.66
N ASN A 151 -16.96 -7.41 -11.62
CA ASN A 151 -17.36 -8.83 -11.65
C ASN A 151 -16.84 -9.60 -12.88
N GLY A 152 -15.60 -9.33 -13.30
CA GLY A 152 -14.96 -10.01 -14.43
C GLY A 152 -15.34 -9.47 -15.82
N SER A 153 -16.19 -8.44 -15.91
CA SER A 153 -16.62 -7.83 -17.18
C SER A 153 -16.18 -6.36 -17.27
N ILE A 154 -16.00 -5.88 -18.50
CA ILE A 154 -15.75 -4.46 -18.77
C ILE A 154 -16.95 -3.65 -18.28
N ALA A 155 -16.68 -2.60 -17.50
CA ALA A 155 -17.69 -1.75 -16.86
C ALA A 155 -17.46 -0.26 -17.13
N LEU A 156 -16.70 0.06 -18.18
CA LEU A 156 -16.30 1.43 -18.51
C LEU A 156 -17.50 2.29 -18.92
N ASN A 157 -17.87 3.24 -18.06
CA ASN A 157 -18.87 4.27 -18.37
C ASN A 157 -18.47 5.62 -17.72
N PRO A 158 -17.64 6.42 -18.38
CA PRO A 158 -17.12 7.66 -17.81
C PRO A 158 -18.22 8.65 -17.37
N ASN A 159 -19.31 8.76 -18.14
CA ASN A 159 -20.42 9.65 -17.81
C ASN A 159 -21.11 9.25 -16.50
N ALA A 160 -21.36 7.96 -16.29
CA ALA A 160 -21.92 7.45 -15.04
C ALA A 160 -20.95 7.61 -13.85
N ASP A 161 -19.63 7.55 -14.11
CA ASP A 161 -18.56 7.77 -13.13
C ASP A 161 -18.26 9.26 -12.86
N GLY A 162 -19.05 10.18 -13.43
CA GLY A 162 -18.94 11.62 -13.17
C GLY A 162 -17.98 12.39 -14.07
N PHE A 163 -17.45 11.76 -15.12
CA PHE A 163 -16.66 12.43 -16.15
C PHE A 163 -17.60 13.04 -17.19
N LYS A 164 -17.30 14.25 -17.64
CA LYS A 164 -18.01 14.87 -18.77
C LYS A 164 -17.03 14.96 -19.94
N LEU A 165 -17.41 14.43 -21.09
CA LEU A 165 -16.72 14.74 -22.33
C LEU A 165 -16.93 16.24 -22.60
N LYS A 166 -15.84 16.95 -22.86
CA LYS A 166 -15.89 18.33 -23.36
C LYS A 166 -16.12 18.30 -24.85
#